data_AF-A0A961U065-F1
#
_entry.id   AF-A0A961U065-F1
#
_cell.length_a   1.000
_cell.length_b   1.000
_cell.length_c   1.000
_cell.angle_alpha   90.00
_cell.angle_beta   90.00
_cell.angle_gamma   90.00
#
_symmetry.space_group_name_H-M   'P 1'
#
loop_
_entity.id
_entity.type
_entity.pdbx_description
1 polymer ?
#
loop_
_entity_poly.entity_id
_entity_poly.type
_entity_poly.pdbx_seq_one_letter_code
_entity_poly.pdbx_strand_id
1 'polypeptide(L)' 'FEFVNGLMTSWFGLLVLFAYTFTIFLHLVGGIRHFVWDVGAGLEKHTASRLGWVSIIAAAVLTVVVWFIYFAI' A
#
# COMPACT_ATOMS: atom_id res chain seq x y z
N PHE A 1 -12.81 -23.50 11.28
CA PHE A 1 -12.56 -22.08 10.93
C PHE A 1 -12.29 -21.19 12.15
N GLU A 2 -12.72 -21.57 13.36
CA GLU A 2 -12.54 -20.75 14.57
C GLU A 2 -11.11 -20.32 14.86
N PHE A 3 -10.14 -21.24 14.73
CA PHE A 3 -8.72 -20.91 14.91
C PHE A 3 -8.25 -19.79 13.96
N VAL A 4 -8.58 -19.91 12.66
CA VAL A 4 -8.22 -18.91 11.65
C VAL A 4 -8.91 -17.57 11.93
N ASN A 5 -10.19 -17.61 12.30
CA ASN A 5 -10.93 -16.40 12.66
C ASN A 5 -10.29 -15.71 13.88
N GLY A 6 -9.95 -16.47 14.93
CA GLY A 6 -9.29 -15.94 16.11
C GLY A 6 -7.90 -15.36 15.83
N LEU A 7 -7.14 -15.98 14.92
CA LEU A 7 -5.86 -15.42 14.47
C LEU A 7 -6.06 -14.08 13.75
N MET A 8 -6.96 -14.04 12.76
CA MET A 8 -7.20 -12.88 11.89
C MET A 8 -7.76 -11.67 12.64
N THR A 9 -8.56 -11.89 13.67
CA THR A 9 -9.16 -10.81 14.48
C THR A 9 -8.35 -10.47 15.74
N SER A 10 -7.31 -11.24 16.07
CA SER A 10 -6.38 -10.89 17.15
C SER A 10 -5.63 -9.59 16.84
N TRP A 11 -5.19 -8.88 17.88
CA TRP A 11 -4.40 -7.65 17.71
C TRP A 11 -3.14 -7.86 16.84
N PHE A 12 -2.50 -9.03 16.95
CA PHE A 12 -1.33 -9.38 16.15
C PHE A 12 -1.71 -9.70 14.70
N GLY A 13 -2.82 -10.41 14.49
CA GLY A 13 -3.38 -10.64 13.16
C GLY A 13 -3.70 -9.34 12.44
N LEU A 14 -4.34 -8.40 13.14
CA LEU A 14 -4.62 -7.06 12.61
C LEU A 14 -3.33 -6.30 12.28
N LEU A 15 -2.30 -6.35 13.13
CA LEU A 15 -1.00 -5.73 12.82
C LEU A 15 -0.37 -6.31 11.55
N VAL A 16 -0.39 -7.63 11.38
CA VAL A 16 0.12 -8.31 10.18
C VAL A 16 -0.70 -7.91 8.95
N LEU A 17 -2.02 -7.87 9.07
CA LEU A 17 -2.90 -7.42 7.98
C LEU A 17 -2.65 -5.96 7.62
N PHE A 18 -2.37 -5.09 8.60
CA PHE A 18 -2.05 -3.68 8.35
C PHE A 18 -0.78 -3.55 7.52
N ALA A 19 0.29 -4.21 7.96
CA ALA A 19 1.55 -4.25 7.22
C ALA A 19 1.39 -4.86 5.83
N TYR A 20 0.60 -5.93 5.70
CA TYR A 20 0.30 -6.58 4.42
C TYR A 20 -0.46 -5.65 3.47
N THR A 21 -1.46 -4.91 3.96
CA THR A 21 -2.18 -3.93 3.13
C THR A 21 -1.25 -2.82 2.63
N PHE A 22 -0.34 -2.33 3.48
CA PHE A 22 0.66 -1.35 3.07
C PHE A 22 1.61 -1.88 1.99
N THR A 23 2.14 -3.10 2.14
CA THR A 23 3.07 -3.67 1.16
C THR A 23 2.39 -3.93 -0.18
N ILE A 24 1.14 -4.39 -0.19
CA ILE A 24 0.37 -4.57 -1.42
C ILE A 24 0.06 -3.24 -2.10
N PHE A 25 -0.34 -2.19 -1.36
CA PHE A 25 -0.54 -0.87 -1.97
C PHE A 25 0.76 -0.25 -2.46
N LEU A 26 1.87 -0.43 -1.75
CA LEU A 26 3.18 0.02 -2.21
C LEU A 26 3.58 -0.69 -3.51
N HIS A 27 3.34 -1.99 -3.61
CA HIS A 27 3.58 -2.76 -4.83
C HIS A 27 2.68 -2.30 -5.98
N LEU A 28 1.38 -2.10 -5.73
CA LEU A 28 0.42 -1.62 -6.72
C LEU A 28 0.81 -0.24 -7.27
N VAL A 29 1.05 0.74 -6.40
CA VAL A 29 1.43 2.09 -6.83
C VAL A 29 2.81 2.10 -7.48
N GLY A 30 3.73 1.24 -7.02
CA GLY A 30 5.00 0.96 -7.69
C GLY A 30 4.79 0.46 -9.11
N GLY A 31 3.89 -0.50 -9.32
CA GLY A 31 3.51 -1.00 -10.64
C GLY A 31 2.96 0.09 -11.56
N ILE A 32 2.09 0.98 -11.05
CA ILE A 32 1.61 2.15 -11.82
C ILE A 32 2.77 3.04 -12.25
N ARG A 33 3.72 3.31 -11.33
CA ARG A 33 4.93 4.09 -11.67
C ARG A 33 5.75 3.39 -12.75
N HIS A 34 5.88 2.07 -12.71
CA HIS A 34 6.56 1.31 -13.76
C HIS A 34 5.84 1.47 -15.11
N PHE A 35 4.51 1.39 -15.16
CA PHE A 35 3.77 1.66 -16.40
C PHE A 35 3.98 3.09 -16.96
N VAL A 36 4.15 4.08 -16.08
CA VAL A 36 4.52 5.45 -16.51
C VAL A 36 5.92 5.47 -17.13
N TRP A 37 6.87 4.73 -16.55
CA TRP A 37 8.23 4.61 -17.10
C TRP A 37 8.27 3.83 -18.42
N ASP A 38 7.41 2.81 -18.57
CA ASP A 38 7.35 1.97 -19.77
C ASP A 38 6.93 2.75 -21.02
N VAL A 39 6.14 3.82 -20.87
CA VAL A 39 5.78 4.74 -21.96
C VAL A 39 6.80 5.87 -22.18
N GLY A 40 7.95 5.80 -21.51
CA GLY A 40 9.03 6.78 -21.62
C GLY A 40 8.83 8.06 -20.80
N ALA A 41 7.84 8.13 -19.90
CA ALA A 41 7.54 9.31 -19.11
C ALA A 41 8.24 9.27 -17.73
N GLY A 42 8.49 10.44 -17.13
CA GLY A 42 8.94 10.54 -15.73
C GLY A 42 10.36 10.01 -15.44
N LEU A 43 11.21 9.90 -16.46
CA LEU A 43 12.57 9.33 -16.37
C LEU A 43 13.66 10.32 -15.92
N GLU A 44 13.38 11.63 -15.92
CA GLU A 44 14.31 12.64 -15.41
C GLU A 44 14.58 12.39 -13.91
N LYS A 45 15.84 12.50 -13.47
CA LYS A 45 16.30 12.04 -12.15
C LYS A 45 15.48 12.60 -10.98
N HIS A 46 15.23 13.91 -10.98
CA HIS A 46 14.45 14.56 -9.93
C HIS A 46 12.99 14.10 -9.97
N THR A 47 12.41 13.98 -11.16
CA THR A 47 11.05 13.45 -11.38
C THR A 47 10.92 12.00 -10.92
N ALA A 48 11.85 11.12 -11.31
CA ALA A 48 11.87 9.72 -10.91
C ALA A 48 11.99 9.57 -9.38
N SER A 49 12.83 10.40 -8.75
CA SER A 49 12.97 10.43 -7.28
C SER A 49 11.68 10.88 -6.59
N ARG A 50 11.00 11.91 -7.14
CA ARG A 50 9.69 12.37 -6.64
C ARG A 50 8.62 11.29 -6.80
N LEU A 51 8.57 10.60 -7.93
CA LEU A 51 7.65 9.48 -8.15
C LEU A 51 7.91 8.35 -7.14
N GLY A 52 9.16 8.10 -6.76
CA GLY A 52 9.52 7.21 -5.67
C GLY A 52 8.84 7.55 -4.34
N TRP A 53 9.00 8.80 -3.89
CA TRP A 53 8.37 9.29 -2.65
C TRP A 53 6.84 9.31 -2.73
N VAL A 54 6.29 9.74 -3.87
CA VAL A 54 4.84 9.72 -4.12
C VAL A 54 4.28 8.30 -4.00
N SER A 55 4.99 7.28 -4.50
CA SER A 55 4.54 5.88 -4.34
C SER A 55 4.39 5.47 -2.88
N ILE A 56 5.35 5.85 -2.02
CA ILE A 56 5.32 5.52 -0.58
C ILE A 56 4.17 6.25 0.11
N ILE A 57 4.03 7.56 -0.13
CA ILE A 57 2.98 8.38 0.49
C ILE A 57 1.60 7.90 0.04
N ALA A 58 1.40 7.65 -1.25
CA ALA A 58 0.14 7.16 -1.78
C ALA A 58 -0.24 5.81 -1.16
N ALA A 59 0.71 4.87 -1.04
CA ALA A 59 0.48 3.59 -0.38
C ALA A 59 0.10 3.75 1.10
N ALA A 60 0.77 4.64 1.84
CA ALA A 60 0.43 4.94 3.22
C ALA A 60 -0.97 5.53 3.35
N VAL A 61 -1.34 6.50 2.51
CA VAL A 61 -2.69 7.11 2.49
C VAL A 61 -3.76 6.07 2.19
N LEU A 62 -3.57 5.24 1.16
CA LEU A 62 -4.52 4.17 0.82
C LEU A 62 -4.70 3.18 1.98
N THR A 63 -3.60 2.83 2.65
CA THR A 63 -3.63 1.95 3.84
C THR A 63 -4.48 2.58 4.94
N VAL A 64 -4.21 3.85 5.30
CA VAL A 64 -4.96 4.55 6.35
C VAL A 64 -6.44 4.67 5.99
N VAL A 65 -6.77 4.98 4.74
CA VAL A 65 -8.17 5.09 4.27
C VAL A 65 -8.91 3.76 4.42
N VAL A 66 -8.32 2.65 3.97
CA VAL A 66 -8.95 1.32 4.09
C VAL A 66 -9.17 0.93 5.55
N TRP A 67 -8.20 1.19 6.42
CA TRP A 67 -8.32 0.89 7.84
C TRP A 67 -9.31 1.81 8.57
N PHE A 68 -9.38 3.07 8.18
CA PHE A 68 -10.42 3.98 8.66
C PHE A 68 -11.81 3.48 8.28
N ILE A 69 -12.02 3.08 7.02
CA ILE A 69 -13.29 2.50 6.57
C ILE A 69 -13.61 1.21 7.33
N TYR A 70 -12.63 0.33 7.51
CA TYR A 70 -12.80 -0.94 8.25
C TYR A 70 -13.31 -0.73 9.68
N PHE A 71 -12.84 0.30 10.38
CA PHE A 71 -13.32 0.62 11.74
C PHE A 71 -14.59 1.49 11.76
N ALA A 72 -14.99 2.06 10.64
CA ALA A 72 -16.18 2.91 10.53
C ALA A 72 -17.46 2.13 10.19
N ILE A 73 -17.35 0.85 9.82
CA ILE A 73 -18.46 -0.06 9.51
C ILE A 73 -18.62 -1.12 10.61
#